data_AF-Q978X4-F1
#
_entry.id   AF-Q978X4-F1
#
_cell.length_a   1.000
_cell.length_b   1.000
_cell.length_c   1.000
_cell.angle_alpha   90.00
_cell.angle_beta   90.00
_cell.angle_gamma   90.00
#
_symmetry.space_group_name_H-M   'P 1'
#
loop_
_entity.id
_entity.type
_entity.pdbx_description
1 polymer ?
#
loop_
_entity_poly.entity_id
_entity_poly.type
_entity_poly.pdbx_seq_one_letter_code
_entity_poly.pdbx_strand_id
1 'polypeptide(L)'
;MAIAIVGAVTIVVDIYLGLVDIIIGIILIIYGLNLNSLLFTKSDSKVEGKVKYEWVVKEGISRIESGRLSCDRSKFISTVEKAMEAIYASDRLPEFGVEALYLYFTSRDKAQKIYEQMRTEGLDVDIQEEKIGSTIKISF
;
A
#
# COMPACT_ATOMS: atom_id res chain seq x y z
N MET A 1 -5.96 60.66 -37.08
CA MET A 1 -5.41 59.39 -37.59
C MET A 1 -4.62 58.64 -36.51
N ALA A 2 -3.66 59.27 -35.83
CA ALA A 2 -2.85 58.62 -34.78
C ALA A 2 -3.66 58.03 -33.59
N ILE A 3 -4.69 58.73 -33.10
CA ILE A 3 -5.51 58.27 -31.95
C ILE A 3 -6.27 56.97 -32.26
N ALA A 4 -6.76 56.81 -33.49
CA ALA A 4 -7.49 55.61 -33.91
C ALA A 4 -6.56 54.39 -34.02
N ILE A 5 -5.30 54.60 -34.43
CA ILE A 5 -4.29 53.55 -34.51
C ILE A 5 -3.88 53.10 -33.11
N VAL A 6 -3.67 54.03 -32.18
CA VAL A 6 -3.34 53.70 -30.78
C VAL A 6 -4.46 52.90 -30.13
N GLY A 7 -5.73 53.31 -30.29
CA GLY A 7 -6.87 52.57 -29.73
C GLY A 7 -7.02 51.15 -30.30
N ALA A 8 -6.78 50.96 -31.60
CA ALA A 8 -6.83 49.64 -32.21
C ALA A 8 -5.72 48.71 -31.68
N VAL A 9 -4.51 49.25 -31.46
CA VAL A 9 -3.39 48.48 -30.90
C VAL A 9 -3.68 48.06 -29.46
N THR A 10 -4.25 48.93 -28.63
CA THR A 10 -4.59 48.60 -27.24
C THR A 10 -5.61 47.45 -27.16
N ILE A 11 -6.66 47.48 -27.99
CA ILE A 11 -7.67 46.42 -28.02
C ILE A 11 -7.07 45.07 -28.41
N VAL A 12 -6.16 45.05 -29.38
CA VAL A 12 -5.50 43.80 -29.81
C VAL A 12 -4.59 43.24 -28.71
N VAL A 13 -3.89 44.11 -27.98
CA VAL A 13 -3.03 43.70 -26.85
C VAL A 13 -3.88 43.14 -25.70
N ASP A 14 -5.00 43.77 -25.36
CA ASP A 14 -5.89 43.30 -24.28
C ASP A 14 -6.54 41.95 -24.61
N ILE A 15 -6.95 41.74 -25.86
CA ILE A 15 -7.47 40.44 -26.33
C ILE A 15 -6.37 39.37 -26.24
N TYR A 16 -5.14 39.69 -26.62
CA TYR A 16 -4.02 38.75 -26.56
C TYR A 16 -3.69 38.36 -25.11
N LEU A 17 -3.62 39.33 -24.19
CA LEU A 17 -3.36 39.08 -22.78
C LEU A 17 -4.48 38.24 -22.13
N GLY A 18 -5.75 38.55 -22.43
CA GLY A 18 -6.87 37.78 -21.92
C GLY A 18 -6.88 36.32 -22.41
N LEU A 19 -6.44 36.06 -23.64
CA LEU A 19 -6.29 34.69 -24.15
C LEU A 19 -5.15 33.93 -23.46
N VAL A 20 -4.04 34.60 -23.15
CA VAL A 20 -2.92 34.01 -22.41
C VAL A 20 -3.36 33.61 -20.99
N ASP A 21 -4.13 34.45 -20.31
CA ASP A 21 -4.62 34.16 -18.96
C ASP A 21 -5.57 32.94 -18.92
N ILE A 22 -6.43 32.79 -19.94
CA ILE A 22 -7.31 31.61 -20.09
C ILE A 22 -6.49 30.34 -20.25
N ILE A 23 -5.44 30.37 -21.08
CA ILE A 23 -4.56 29.21 -21.31
C ILE A 23 -3.83 28.83 -20.02
N ILE A 24 -3.30 29.81 -19.28
CA ILE A 24 -2.64 29.58 -17.99
C ILE A 24 -3.63 28.99 -16.98
N GLY A 25 -4.86 29.51 -16.92
CA GLY A 25 -5.92 28.98 -16.07
C GLY A 25 -6.26 27.52 -16.36
N ILE A 26 -6.38 27.14 -17.64
CA ILE A 26 -6.64 25.76 -18.06
C ILE A 26 -5.49 24.84 -17.65
N ILE A 27 -4.24 25.26 -17.84
CA ILE A 27 -3.05 24.49 -17.44
C ILE A 27 -3.06 24.25 -15.93
N LEU A 28 -3.35 25.28 -15.13
CA LEU A 28 -3.41 25.17 -13.67
C LEU A 28 -4.54 24.23 -13.20
N ILE A 29 -5.70 24.26 -13.86
CA ILE A 29 -6.81 23.33 -13.56
C ILE A 29 -6.40 21.88 -13.88
N ILE A 30 -5.80 21.63 -15.04
CA ILE A 30 -5.33 20.30 -15.42
C ILE A 30 -4.25 19.80 -14.44
N TYR A 31 -3.32 20.67 -14.04
CA TYR A 31 -2.28 20.32 -13.08
C TYR A 31 -2.87 20.04 -11.68
N GLY A 32 -3.82 20.85 -11.23
CA GLY A 32 -4.54 20.65 -9.97
C GLY A 32 -5.36 19.36 -9.93
N LEU A 33 -6.01 18.99 -11.04
CA LEU A 33 -6.74 17.72 -11.17
C LEU A 33 -5.80 16.50 -11.10
N ASN A 34 -4.61 16.58 -11.72
CA ASN A 34 -3.61 15.51 -11.65
C ASN A 34 -2.93 15.39 -10.28
N LEU A 35 -2.76 16.49 -9.55
CA LEU A 35 -2.25 16.46 -8.18
C LEU A 35 -3.26 15.83 -7.22
N ASN A 36 -4.56 16.03 -7.45
CA ASN A 36 -5.61 15.43 -6.62
C ASN A 36 -5.71 13.90 -6.84
N SER A 37 -5.51 13.40 -8.06
CA SER A 37 -5.54 11.95 -8.31
C SER A 37 -4.38 11.20 -7.63
N LEU A 38 -3.20 11.83 -7.50
CA LEU A 38 -2.05 11.29 -6.78
C LEU A 38 -2.26 11.26 -5.26
N LEU A 39 -2.97 12.24 -4.69
CA LEU A 39 -3.29 12.28 -3.25
C LEU A 39 -4.46 11.37 -2.86
N PHE A 40 -5.35 11.04 -3.81
CA PHE A 40 -6.53 10.20 -3.59
C PHE A 40 -6.43 8.77 -4.15
N THR A 41 -5.23 8.31 -4.51
CA THR A 41 -5.03 6.87 -4.75
C THR A 41 -5.01 6.17 -3.39
N LYS A 42 -6.19 5.96 -2.80
CA LYS A 42 -6.39 4.90 -1.81
C LYS A 42 -6.02 3.61 -2.54
N SER A 43 -4.76 3.18 -2.40
CA SER A 43 -4.35 1.82 -2.72
C SER A 43 -5.42 0.91 -2.14
N ASP A 44 -6.04 0.13 -3.01
CA ASP A 44 -7.12 -0.77 -2.66
C ASP A 44 -6.50 -1.87 -1.79
N SER A 45 -6.38 -1.59 -0.49
CA SER A 45 -5.65 -2.41 0.49
C SER A 45 -6.04 -3.88 0.46
N LYS A 46 -7.25 -4.18 -0.03
CA LYS A 46 -7.74 -5.55 -0.28
C LYS A 46 -7.03 -6.24 -1.45
N VAL A 47 -6.77 -5.54 -2.55
CA VAL A 47 -6.05 -6.07 -3.71
C VAL A 47 -4.59 -6.32 -3.35
N GLU A 48 -3.97 -5.36 -2.64
CA GLU A 48 -2.58 -5.50 -2.17
C GLU A 48 -2.44 -6.68 -1.18
N GLY A 49 -3.38 -6.82 -0.24
CA GLY A 49 -3.41 -7.94 0.69
C GLY A 49 -3.53 -9.30 -0.03
N LYS A 50 -4.44 -9.42 -1.01
CA LYS A 50 -4.63 -10.65 -1.78
C LYS A 50 -3.34 -11.10 -2.49
N VAL A 51 -2.62 -10.16 -3.09
CA VAL A 51 -1.33 -10.43 -3.74
C VAL A 51 -0.29 -10.93 -2.72
N LYS A 52 -0.24 -10.34 -1.52
CA LYS A 52 0.67 -10.79 -0.44
C LYS A 52 0.38 -12.23 -0.04
N TYR A 53 -0.88 -12.60 0.15
CA TYR A 53 -1.27 -13.96 0.52
C TYR A 53 -0.91 -14.99 -0.57
N GLU A 54 -1.25 -14.70 -1.82
CA GLU A 54 -0.91 -15.60 -2.93
C GLU A 54 0.62 -15.79 -3.04
N TRP A 55 1.37 -14.72 -2.82
CA TRP A 55 2.83 -14.78 -2.75
C TRP A 55 3.32 -15.64 -1.57
N VAL A 56 2.78 -15.45 -0.35
CA VAL A 56 3.13 -16.26 0.83
C VAL A 56 2.88 -17.74 0.58
N VAL A 57 1.72 -18.09 0.03
CA VAL A 57 1.38 -19.50 -0.25
C VAL A 57 2.37 -20.08 -1.26
N LYS A 58 2.65 -19.38 -2.36
CA LYS A 58 3.54 -19.86 -3.42
C LYS A 58 4.99 -19.99 -2.95
N GLU A 59 5.52 -18.94 -2.31
CA GLU A 59 6.89 -18.89 -1.81
C GLU A 59 7.09 -19.89 -0.67
N GLY A 60 6.13 -20.00 0.25
CA GLY A 60 6.18 -20.94 1.37
C GLY A 60 6.21 -22.39 0.91
N ILE A 61 5.35 -22.78 -0.04
CA ILE A 61 5.37 -24.13 -0.63
C ILE A 61 6.72 -24.40 -1.30
N SER A 62 7.25 -23.44 -2.09
CA SER A 62 8.57 -23.59 -2.72
C SER A 62 9.71 -23.74 -1.69
N ARG A 63 9.63 -23.06 -0.54
CA ARG A 63 10.60 -23.18 0.55
C ARG A 63 10.52 -24.52 1.28
N ILE A 64 9.32 -25.07 1.46
CA ILE A 64 9.12 -26.41 2.01
C ILE A 64 9.73 -27.46 1.07
N GLU A 65 9.41 -27.37 -0.24
CA GLU A 65 9.93 -28.29 -1.25
C GLU A 65 11.47 -28.22 -1.38
N SER A 66 12.06 -27.05 -1.15
CA SER A 66 13.51 -26.86 -1.14
C SER A 66 14.19 -27.10 0.21
N GLY A 67 13.43 -27.49 1.25
CA GLY A 67 13.95 -27.74 2.61
C GLY A 67 14.42 -26.49 3.37
N ARG A 68 14.07 -25.29 2.89
CA ARG A 68 14.40 -24.00 3.52
C ARG A 68 13.39 -23.56 4.57
N LEU A 69 12.21 -24.20 4.59
CA LEU A 69 11.19 -24.05 5.63
C LEU A 69 10.93 -25.44 6.21
N SER A 70 11.19 -25.62 7.51
CA SER A 70 10.98 -26.87 8.22
C SER A 70 9.55 -26.92 8.76
N CYS A 71 8.60 -27.23 7.89
CA CYS A 71 7.24 -27.53 8.30
C CYS A 71 6.54 -28.47 7.31
N ASP A 72 5.52 -29.17 7.79
CA ASP A 72 4.67 -29.99 6.93
C ASP A 72 3.81 -29.08 6.03
N ARG A 73 3.65 -29.45 4.76
CA ARG A 73 2.88 -28.67 3.78
C ARG A 73 1.43 -28.47 4.19
N SER A 74 0.78 -29.48 4.77
CA SER A 74 -0.61 -29.39 5.24
C SER A 74 -0.73 -28.47 6.45
N LYS A 75 0.21 -28.58 7.39
CA LYS A 75 0.29 -27.69 8.56
C LYS A 75 0.57 -26.24 8.14
N PHE A 76 1.44 -26.02 7.16
CA PHE A 76 1.70 -24.70 6.58
C PHE A 76 0.44 -24.06 5.99
N ILE A 77 -0.24 -24.77 5.07
CA ILE A 77 -1.42 -24.24 4.39
C ILE A 77 -2.51 -23.89 5.40
N SER A 78 -2.82 -24.80 6.34
CA SER A 78 -3.84 -24.55 7.37
C SER A 78 -3.48 -23.39 8.31
N THR A 79 -2.20 -23.20 8.62
CA THR A 79 -1.72 -22.07 9.43
C THR A 79 -1.85 -20.75 8.66
N VAL A 80 -1.44 -20.72 7.40
CA VAL A 80 -1.49 -19.54 6.54
C VAL A 80 -2.92 -19.13 6.21
N GLU A 81 -3.83 -20.09 6.01
CA GLU A 81 -5.25 -19.84 5.79
C GLU A 81 -5.90 -19.13 6.98
N LYS A 82 -5.59 -19.58 8.21
CA LYS A 82 -6.03 -18.89 9.43
C LYS A 82 -5.40 -17.50 9.57
N ALA A 83 -4.11 -17.39 9.24
CA ALA A 83 -3.40 -16.11 9.27
C ALA A 83 -3.73 -15.16 8.09
N MET A 84 -4.69 -15.50 7.22
CA MET A 84 -4.98 -14.74 5.99
C MET A 84 -5.27 -13.25 6.29
N GLU A 85 -6.09 -12.97 7.30
CA GLU A 85 -6.43 -11.57 7.64
C GLU A 85 -5.20 -10.80 8.14
N ALA A 86 -4.33 -11.45 8.91
CA ALA A 86 -3.09 -10.86 9.38
C ALA A 86 -2.11 -10.57 8.23
N ILE A 87 -2.02 -11.48 7.25
CA ILE A 87 -1.19 -11.31 6.04
C ILE A 87 -1.73 -10.17 5.17
N TYR A 88 -3.05 -10.05 5.02
CA TYR A 88 -3.67 -8.94 4.29
C TYR A 88 -3.41 -7.60 4.96
N ALA A 89 -3.44 -7.60 6.29
CA ALA A 89 -3.26 -6.40 7.09
C ALA A 89 -1.78 -6.02 7.27
N SER A 90 -0.80 -6.84 6.89
CA SER A 90 0.61 -6.53 7.11
C SER A 90 1.06 -5.33 6.27
N ASP A 91 1.84 -4.44 6.89
CA ASP A 91 2.27 -3.21 6.23
C ASP A 91 3.46 -3.46 5.27
N ARG A 92 4.15 -4.59 5.42
CA ARG A 92 5.24 -5.05 4.55
C ARG A 92 4.96 -6.46 4.01
N LEU A 93 5.75 -6.86 3.01
CA LEU A 93 5.80 -8.25 2.57
C LEU A 93 6.22 -9.16 3.75
N PRO A 94 5.51 -10.26 3.99
CA PRO A 94 5.88 -11.22 5.02
C PRO A 94 7.27 -11.82 4.79
N GLU A 95 8.00 -12.06 5.87
CA GLU A 95 9.33 -12.66 5.81
C GLU A 95 9.30 -14.09 6.33
N PHE A 96 10.01 -15.00 5.66
CA PHE A 96 10.10 -16.40 6.06
C PHE A 96 11.39 -16.66 6.85
N GLY A 97 11.23 -17.11 8.09
CA GLY A 97 12.26 -17.81 8.84
C GLY A 97 12.33 -19.30 8.48
N VAL A 98 13.15 -20.04 9.22
CA VAL A 98 13.30 -21.51 9.04
C VAL A 98 12.05 -22.26 9.51
N GLU A 99 11.37 -21.78 10.55
CA GLU A 99 10.19 -22.43 11.16
C GLU A 99 9.06 -21.43 11.44
N ALA A 100 9.14 -20.23 10.86
CA ALA A 100 8.21 -19.15 11.20
C ALA A 100 7.97 -18.19 10.04
N LEU A 101 6.83 -17.48 10.11
CA LEU A 101 6.46 -16.36 9.25
C LEU A 101 6.42 -15.07 10.09
N TYR A 102 7.02 -13.99 9.59
CA TYR A 102 7.06 -12.70 10.27
C TYR A 102 6.21 -11.67 9.54
N LEU A 103 5.32 -11.01 10.28
CA LEU A 103 4.40 -10.00 9.80
C LEU A 103 4.67 -8.66 10.50
N TYR A 104 5.09 -7.66 9.74
CA TYR A 104 5.38 -6.34 10.28
C TYR A 104 4.15 -5.41 10.26
N PHE A 105 3.96 -4.69 11.36
CA PHE A 105 2.94 -3.67 11.53
C PHE A 105 3.52 -2.39 12.14
N THR A 106 3.22 -1.26 11.52
CA THR A 106 3.64 0.09 11.96
C THR A 106 2.83 0.53 13.19
N SER A 107 1.56 0.11 13.28
CA SER A 107 0.69 0.40 14.42
C SER A 107 0.72 -0.74 15.45
N ARG A 108 1.15 -0.42 16.67
CA ARG A 108 1.19 -1.36 17.81
C ARG A 108 -0.21 -1.85 18.20
N ASP A 109 -1.19 -0.96 18.26
CA ASP A 109 -2.57 -1.32 18.59
C ASP A 109 -3.18 -2.28 17.56
N LYS A 110 -2.87 -2.07 16.27
CA LYS A 110 -3.28 -2.97 15.19
C LYS A 110 -2.62 -4.34 15.33
N ALA A 111 -1.32 -4.37 15.61
CA ALA A 111 -0.58 -5.61 15.83
C ALA A 111 -1.13 -6.40 17.02
N GLN A 112 -1.42 -5.72 18.14
CA GLN A 112 -1.97 -6.35 19.34
C GLN A 112 -3.34 -6.98 19.09
N LYS A 113 -4.24 -6.28 18.39
CA LYS A 113 -5.56 -6.82 18.03
C LYS A 113 -5.46 -8.06 17.14
N ILE A 114 -4.60 -8.01 16.12
CA ILE A 114 -4.39 -9.13 15.20
C ILE A 114 -3.73 -10.31 15.94
N TYR A 115 -2.80 -10.04 16.85
CA TYR A 115 -2.19 -11.05 17.72
C TYR A 115 -3.23 -11.79 18.57
N GLU A 116 -4.12 -11.05 19.24
CA GLU A 116 -5.19 -11.64 20.07
C GLU A 116 -6.16 -12.48 19.25
N GLN A 117 -6.50 -12.02 18.04
CA GLN A 117 -7.33 -12.77 17.11
C GLN A 117 -6.67 -14.10 16.70
N MET A 118 -5.43 -14.06 16.21
CA MET A 118 -4.70 -15.26 15.80
C MET A 118 -4.50 -16.25 16.94
N ARG A 119 -4.24 -15.76 18.15
CA ARG A 119 -4.13 -16.59 19.35
C ARG A 119 -5.46 -17.28 19.68
N THR A 120 -6.58 -16.59 19.49
CA THR A 120 -7.93 -17.16 19.69
C THR A 120 -8.26 -18.23 18.65
N GLU A 121 -7.74 -18.10 17.42
CA GLU A 121 -7.84 -19.10 16.35
C GLU A 121 -6.92 -20.33 16.54
N GLY A 122 -6.17 -20.35 17.66
CA GLY A 122 -5.29 -21.43 18.07
C GLY A 122 -3.97 -21.48 17.31
N LEU A 123 -3.51 -20.35 16.77
CA LEU A 123 -2.19 -20.25 16.16
C LEU A 123 -1.11 -20.04 17.22
N ASP A 124 0.06 -20.64 17.02
CA ASP A 124 1.25 -20.37 17.83
C ASP A 124 1.91 -19.07 17.35
N VAL A 125 1.59 -17.99 18.05
CA VAL A 125 2.00 -16.63 17.68
C VAL A 125 2.70 -15.93 18.83
N ASP A 126 3.72 -15.14 18.48
CA ASP A 126 4.47 -14.29 19.40
C ASP A 126 4.55 -12.86 18.84
N ILE A 127 4.59 -11.86 19.72
CA ILE A 127 4.66 -10.45 19.34
C ILE A 127 5.97 -9.84 19.82
N GLN A 128 6.74 -9.29 18.88
CA GLN A 128 8.00 -8.61 19.16
C GLN A 128 7.80 -7.12 18.96
N GLU A 129 7.96 -6.36 20.03
CA GLU A 129 7.88 -4.90 19.96
C GLU A 129 9.19 -4.30 19.42
N GLU A 130 9.06 -3.43 18.44
CA GLU A 130 10.17 -2.69 17.85
C GLU A 130 10.06 -1.19 18.14
N LYS A 131 11.13 -0.44 17.81
CA LYS A 131 11.15 1.02 17.99
C LYS A 131 10.07 1.75 17.17
N ILE A 132 9.69 1.22 16.01
CA ILE A 132 8.80 1.90 15.04
C ILE A 132 7.58 1.02 14.68
N GLY A 133 7.25 0.03 15.51
CA GLY A 133 6.12 -0.87 15.25
C GLY A 133 6.19 -2.14 16.08
N SER A 134 5.56 -3.18 15.55
CA SER A 134 5.56 -4.53 16.11
C SER A 134 5.62 -5.56 15.00
N THR A 135 6.35 -6.64 15.24
CA THR A 135 6.44 -7.79 14.34
C THR A 135 5.76 -8.98 15.01
N ILE A 136 4.79 -9.58 14.31
CA ILE A 136 4.14 -10.81 14.78
C ILE A 136 4.83 -11.99 14.12
N LYS A 137 5.33 -12.92 14.92
CA LYS A 137 5.91 -14.19 14.51
C LYS A 137 4.84 -15.28 14.60
N ILE A 138 4.64 -16.02 13.51
CA ILE A 138 3.75 -17.18 13.43
C ILE A 138 4.63 -18.42 13.29
N SER A 139 4.58 -19.34 14.24
CA SER A 139 5.34 -20.59 14.22
C SER A 139 4.56 -21.72 13.55
N PHE A 140 5.28 -22.62 12.87
CA PHE A 140 4.69 -23.73 12.11
C PHE A 140 4.87 -25.11 12.74
#